data_AF-A0A4Z0KVL2-F1
#
_entry.id   AF-A0A4Z0KVL2-F1
#
_cell.length_a   1.000
_cell.length_b   1.000
_cell.length_c   1.000
_cell.angle_alpha   90.00
_cell.angle_beta   90.00
_cell.angle_gamma   90.00
#
_symmetry.space_group_name_H-M   'P 1'
#
loop_
_entity.id
_entity.type
_entity.pdbx_description
1 polymer ?
#
loop_
_entity_poly.entity_id
_entity_poly.type
_entity_poly.pdbx_seq_one_letter_code
_entity_poly.pdbx_strand_id
1 'polypeptide(L)'
;ANMYGHMADNSTATVDGESYTFSRPKLAAETDGEDRAVSINNESWAQFNWANADKHCDILPDARQLEGLKIERGDLSTTLGWPVGLTSGDEEYWSSSQGAIAADHISIDMRSRSLTQMPDATQSLVSCVDKASPEVTPKLVISAERFESAGYAADVEVGDEVNRGVGGAGGA
;
A
#
# COMPACT_ATOMS: atom_id res chain seq x y z
N ALA A 1 -18.29 2.92 20.97
CA ALA A 1 -17.44 4.10 20.75
C ALA A 1 -17.33 4.91 22.04
N ASN A 2 -16.15 5.48 22.33
CA ASN A 2 -15.94 6.24 23.57
C ASN A 2 -15.98 7.76 23.31
N MET A 3 -15.27 8.23 22.28
CA MET A 3 -15.05 9.66 22.04
C MET A 3 -15.53 10.10 20.65
N TYR A 4 -15.56 9.18 19.67
CA TYR A 4 -15.84 9.49 18.28
C TYR A 4 -17.04 8.71 17.71
N GLY A 5 -18.01 8.32 18.56
CA GLY A 5 -19.28 7.70 18.13
C GLY A 5 -20.18 8.57 17.24
N HIS A 6 -19.77 9.81 16.95
CA HIS A 6 -20.41 10.76 16.03
C HIS A 6 -19.50 11.17 14.87
N MET A 7 -18.37 10.48 14.69
CA MET A 7 -17.49 10.66 13.54
C MET A 7 -18.28 10.39 12.25
N ALA A 8 -18.04 11.19 11.22
CA ALA A 8 -18.58 10.88 9.91
C ALA A 8 -18.11 9.48 9.48
N ASP A 9 -19.06 8.62 9.15
CA ASP A 9 -18.76 7.24 8.72
C ASP A 9 -18.01 7.21 7.39
N ASN A 10 -18.03 8.31 6.65
CA ASN A 10 -17.39 8.42 5.35
C ASN A 10 -16.76 9.81 5.14
N SER A 11 -15.83 9.83 4.20
CA SER A 11 -15.14 11.03 3.74
C SER A 11 -14.88 10.91 2.25
N THR A 12 -15.19 11.96 1.49
CA THR A 12 -14.86 11.99 0.06
C THR A 12 -13.42 12.44 -0.20
N ALA A 13 -12.82 12.06 -1.31
CA ALA A 13 -11.63 12.72 -1.84
C ALA A 13 -11.61 12.61 -3.37
N THR A 14 -10.96 13.56 -4.01
CA THR A 14 -10.76 13.65 -5.45
C THR A 14 -9.35 13.16 -5.75
N VAL A 15 -9.25 12.04 -6.45
CA VAL A 15 -7.98 11.41 -6.84
C VAL A 15 -7.97 11.34 -8.36
N ASP A 16 -6.95 11.93 -8.98
CA ASP A 16 -6.80 12.00 -10.45
C ASP A 16 -8.04 12.53 -11.20
N GLY A 17 -8.75 13.48 -10.57
CA GLY A 17 -9.95 14.11 -11.13
C GLY A 17 -11.25 13.32 -10.93
N GLU A 18 -11.20 12.21 -10.21
CA GLU A 18 -12.37 11.39 -9.88
C GLU A 18 -12.65 11.42 -8.37
N SER A 19 -13.93 11.58 -8.01
CA SER A 19 -14.35 11.59 -6.59
C SER A 19 -14.61 10.17 -6.12
N TYR A 20 -14.04 9.83 -4.96
CA TYR A 20 -14.17 8.56 -4.25
C TYR A 20 -14.72 8.82 -2.84
N THR A 21 -15.44 7.84 -2.30
CA THR A 21 -15.98 7.86 -0.95
C THR A 21 -15.31 6.78 -0.13
N PHE A 22 -14.59 7.18 0.91
CA PHE A 22 -13.88 6.29 1.81
C PHE A 22 -14.67 6.10 3.10
N SER A 23 -14.74 4.87 3.60
CA SER A 23 -15.31 4.60 4.93
C SER A 23 -14.26 4.77 6.01
N ARG A 24 -14.67 5.28 7.17
CA ARG A 24 -13.78 5.26 8.34
C ARG A 24 -13.40 3.82 8.71
N PRO A 25 -12.22 3.60 9.33
CA PRO A 25 -11.92 2.33 9.98
C PRO A 25 -12.98 1.96 11.01
N LYS A 26 -13.18 0.66 11.22
CA LYS A 26 -14.16 0.16 12.18
C LYS A 26 -13.57 0.08 13.58
N LEU A 27 -14.40 0.37 14.59
CA LEU A 27 -14.09 -0.04 15.95
C LEU A 27 -14.16 -1.56 16.03
N ALA A 28 -13.37 -2.15 16.93
CA ALA A 28 -13.41 -3.60 17.18
C ALA A 28 -14.80 -4.09 17.61
N ALA A 29 -15.64 -3.21 18.19
CA ALA A 29 -17.02 -3.55 18.56
C ALA A 29 -18.04 -3.40 17.41
N GLU A 30 -17.63 -2.90 16.24
CA GLU A 30 -18.51 -2.61 15.09
C GLU A 30 -18.37 -3.64 13.95
N THR A 31 -17.43 -4.56 14.09
CA THR A 31 -17.13 -5.58 13.10
C THR A 31 -16.84 -6.88 13.82
N ASP A 32 -17.07 -7.98 13.14
CA ASP A 32 -16.49 -9.27 13.47
C ASP A 32 -15.36 -9.58 12.47
N GLY A 33 -14.48 -10.51 12.81
CA GLY A 33 -13.45 -11.02 11.89
C GLY A 33 -12.17 -10.17 11.82
N GLU A 34 -12.01 -9.23 12.75
CA GLU A 34 -10.74 -8.57 13.00
C GLU A 34 -9.69 -9.55 13.51
N ASP A 35 -8.44 -9.36 13.10
CA ASP A 35 -7.32 -10.18 13.57
C ASP A 35 -6.79 -9.68 14.92
N ARG A 36 -6.94 -8.37 15.17
CA ARG A 36 -6.46 -7.70 16.39
C ARG A 36 -7.26 -6.43 16.65
N ALA A 37 -7.32 -6.04 17.92
CA ALA A 37 -7.76 -4.71 18.33
C ALA A 37 -6.57 -3.87 18.82
N VAL A 38 -6.54 -2.59 18.47
CA VAL A 38 -5.54 -1.61 18.93
C VAL A 38 -6.21 -0.40 19.55
N SER A 39 -5.62 0.14 20.62
CA SER A 39 -6.12 1.34 21.29
C SER A 39 -5.45 2.59 20.72
N ILE A 40 -6.18 3.42 19.97
CA ILE A 40 -5.71 4.70 19.40
C ILE A 40 -6.73 5.78 19.79
N ASN A 41 -6.25 6.91 20.32
CA ASN A 41 -7.08 8.05 20.73
C ASN A 41 -8.27 7.66 21.65
N ASN A 42 -8.01 6.77 22.62
CA ASN A 42 -9.01 6.22 23.56
C ASN A 42 -10.13 5.39 22.91
N GLU A 43 -9.93 4.92 21.69
CA GLU A 43 -10.84 4.02 20.99
C GLU A 43 -10.14 2.73 20.58
N SER A 44 -10.91 1.63 20.60
CA SER A 44 -10.43 0.30 20.22
C SER A 44 -10.79 0.04 18.77
N TRP A 45 -9.80 0.13 17.88
CA TRP A 45 -9.93 -0.02 16.43
C TRP A 45 -9.63 -1.45 16.00
N ALA A 46 -10.38 -1.93 15.02
CA ALA A 46 -10.14 -3.22 14.39
C ALA A 46 -8.93 -3.13 13.44
N GLN A 47 -8.07 -4.14 13.51
CA GLN A 47 -6.98 -4.34 12.57
C GLN A 47 -7.10 -5.71 11.93
N PHE A 48 -6.61 -5.79 10.69
CA PHE A 48 -6.73 -6.95 9.84
C PHE A 48 -5.37 -7.29 9.23
N ASN A 49 -5.11 -8.58 9.04
CA ASN A 49 -4.15 -9.03 8.05
C ASN A 49 -4.65 -8.68 6.64
N TRP A 50 -3.77 -8.70 5.64
CA TRP A 50 -4.15 -8.23 4.31
C TRP A 50 -5.32 -9.03 3.69
N ALA A 51 -5.30 -10.36 3.83
CA ALA A 51 -6.35 -11.22 3.29
C ALA A 51 -7.72 -11.01 3.96
N ASN A 52 -7.75 -10.61 5.23
CA ASN A 52 -8.99 -10.26 5.92
C ASN A 52 -9.41 -8.82 5.63
N ALA A 53 -8.46 -7.90 5.40
CA ALA A 53 -8.75 -6.54 4.92
C ALA A 53 -9.47 -6.58 3.56
N ASP A 54 -8.95 -7.38 2.62
CA ASP A 54 -9.54 -7.56 1.30
C ASP A 54 -10.97 -8.15 1.36
N LYS A 55 -11.21 -9.07 2.29
CA LYS A 55 -12.57 -9.62 2.52
C LYS A 55 -13.50 -8.67 3.28
N HIS A 56 -12.96 -7.80 4.12
CA HIS A 56 -13.74 -6.86 4.92
C HIS A 56 -14.37 -5.78 4.05
N CYS A 57 -13.65 -5.36 3.00
CA CYS A 57 -14.14 -4.36 2.06
C CYS A 57 -14.80 -5.01 0.84
N ASP A 58 -15.88 -4.42 0.33
CA ASP A 58 -16.33 -4.73 -1.04
C ASP A 58 -15.25 -4.33 -2.06
N ILE A 59 -14.56 -3.20 -1.79
CA ILE A 59 -13.39 -2.74 -2.55
C ILE A 59 -12.36 -2.16 -1.58
N LEU A 60 -11.19 -2.80 -1.53
CA LEU A 60 -10.01 -2.29 -0.83
C LEU A 60 -9.29 -1.26 -1.74
N PRO A 61 -9.11 0.00 -1.30
CA PRO A 61 -8.51 1.03 -2.13
C PRO A 61 -7.06 0.70 -2.49
N ASP A 62 -6.64 1.14 -3.67
CA ASP A 62 -5.23 1.09 -4.04
C ASP A 62 -4.43 2.19 -3.29
N ALA A 63 -3.10 2.10 -3.34
CA ALA A 63 -2.23 3.05 -2.63
C ALA A 63 -2.42 4.49 -3.10
N ARG A 64 -2.79 4.71 -4.37
CA ARG A 64 -3.00 6.06 -4.94
C ARG A 64 -4.27 6.69 -4.39
N GLN A 65 -5.34 5.90 -4.25
CA GLN A 65 -6.60 6.35 -3.65
C GLN A 65 -6.38 6.82 -2.20
N LEU A 66 -5.67 6.03 -1.41
CA LEU A 66 -5.36 6.40 -0.02
C LEU A 66 -4.40 7.58 0.08
N GLU A 67 -3.42 7.68 -0.81
CA GLU A 67 -2.56 8.86 -0.90
C GLU A 67 -3.38 10.12 -1.21
N GLY A 68 -4.30 10.04 -2.19
CA GLY A 68 -5.20 11.13 -2.55
C GLY A 68 -6.11 11.55 -1.39
N LEU A 69 -6.67 10.58 -0.65
CA LEU A 69 -7.40 10.84 0.59
C LEU A 69 -6.54 11.65 1.58
N LYS A 70 -5.30 11.22 1.82
CA LYS A 70 -4.37 11.91 2.73
C LYS A 70 -4.03 13.33 2.24
N ILE A 71 -3.84 13.51 0.94
CA ILE A 71 -3.54 14.82 0.34
C ILE A 71 -4.71 15.78 0.53
N GLU A 72 -5.94 15.35 0.22
CA GLU A 72 -7.10 16.22 0.29
C GLU A 72 -7.55 16.51 1.72
N ARG A 73 -7.45 15.52 2.62
CA ARG A 73 -7.95 15.63 3.99
C ARG A 73 -6.88 16.04 5.01
N GLY A 74 -5.60 16.03 4.64
CA GLY A 74 -4.52 16.43 5.52
C GLY A 74 -4.40 15.51 6.73
N ASP A 75 -4.40 16.07 7.93
CA ASP A 75 -4.32 15.27 9.16
C ASP A 75 -5.65 14.59 9.48
N LEU A 76 -5.77 13.30 9.10
CA LEU A 76 -7.02 12.54 9.24
C LEU A 76 -7.51 12.46 10.68
N SER A 77 -6.62 12.49 11.67
CA SER A 77 -6.98 12.47 13.09
C SER A 77 -7.72 13.74 13.50
N THR A 78 -7.26 14.91 13.06
CA THR A 78 -7.88 16.18 13.43
C THR A 78 -9.00 16.61 12.49
N THR A 79 -8.93 16.25 11.21
CA THR A 79 -9.94 16.65 10.21
C THR A 79 -11.11 15.69 10.13
N LEU A 80 -10.87 14.39 10.29
CA LEU A 80 -11.91 13.37 10.20
C LEU A 80 -12.15 12.64 11.53
N GLY A 81 -11.22 12.72 12.49
CA GLY A 81 -11.24 11.89 13.70
C GLY A 81 -10.64 10.49 13.49
N TRP A 82 -10.23 10.14 12.27
CA TRP A 82 -9.84 8.77 11.90
C TRP A 82 -8.53 8.37 12.59
N PRO A 83 -8.37 7.09 12.96
CA PRO A 83 -7.16 6.63 13.65
C PRO A 83 -5.94 6.81 12.74
N VAL A 84 -4.85 7.34 13.30
CA VAL A 84 -3.55 7.42 12.65
C VAL A 84 -2.53 6.83 13.62
N GLY A 85 -1.69 5.91 13.14
CA GLY A 85 -0.63 5.30 13.95
C GLY A 85 0.27 6.33 14.61
N LEU A 86 0.68 6.03 15.85
CA LEU A 86 1.54 6.93 16.63
C LEU A 86 3.02 6.80 16.19
N THR A 87 3.39 5.66 15.62
CA THR A 87 4.73 5.32 15.12
C THR A 87 4.65 4.86 13.66
N SER A 88 5.67 5.16 12.85
CA SER A 88 5.72 4.62 11.47
C SER A 88 5.92 3.11 11.49
N GLY A 89 5.33 2.38 10.54
CA GLY A 89 5.40 0.92 10.46
C GLY A 89 4.42 0.17 11.37
N ASP A 90 3.69 0.89 12.23
CA ASP A 90 2.59 0.35 13.02
C ASP A 90 1.30 1.10 12.66
N GLU A 91 0.17 0.38 12.58
CA GLU A 91 -1.17 0.97 12.39
C GLU A 91 -1.31 1.86 11.15
N GLU A 92 -0.65 1.45 10.07
CA GLU A 92 -0.80 2.02 8.74
C GLU A 92 -2.14 1.62 8.09
N TYR A 93 -2.45 2.16 6.92
CA TYR A 93 -3.67 1.80 6.19
C TYR A 93 -3.32 0.83 5.07
N TRP A 94 -3.99 -0.32 5.05
CA TRP A 94 -3.83 -1.32 4.00
C TRP A 94 -4.33 -0.82 2.64
N SER A 95 -3.59 -1.14 1.59
CA SER A 95 -4.04 -0.98 0.21
C SER A 95 -4.09 -2.32 -0.53
N SER A 96 -4.83 -2.36 -1.64
CA SER A 96 -4.84 -3.49 -2.57
C SER A 96 -3.61 -3.55 -3.49
N SER A 97 -2.67 -2.62 -3.38
CA SER A 97 -1.48 -2.57 -4.23
C SER A 97 -0.44 -3.60 -3.79
N GLN A 98 -0.08 -4.52 -4.70
CA GLN A 98 0.95 -5.53 -4.46
C GLN A 98 2.32 -4.88 -4.19
N GLY A 99 3.05 -5.42 -3.20
CA GLY A 99 4.44 -5.07 -2.94
C GLY A 99 5.42 -5.69 -3.95
N ALA A 100 6.72 -5.61 -3.66
CA ALA A 100 7.75 -6.16 -4.53
C ALA A 100 7.73 -7.70 -4.61
N ILE A 101 7.12 -8.37 -3.64
CA ILE A 101 6.94 -9.82 -3.61
C ILE A 101 5.46 -10.17 -3.36
N ALA A 102 5.05 -11.36 -3.78
CA ALA A 102 3.65 -11.79 -3.72
C ALA A 102 3.06 -11.90 -2.29
N ALA A 103 3.93 -12.01 -1.27
CA ALA A 103 3.52 -12.14 0.13
C ALA A 103 3.45 -10.80 0.88
N ASP A 104 3.65 -9.69 0.16
CA ASP A 104 3.66 -8.35 0.73
C ASP A 104 2.73 -7.44 -0.07
N HIS A 105 2.08 -6.51 0.63
CA HIS A 105 1.31 -5.43 0.03
C HIS A 105 1.80 -4.07 0.50
N ILE A 106 1.45 -3.05 -0.27
CA ILE A 106 1.72 -1.67 0.07
C ILE A 106 0.69 -1.20 1.10
N SER A 107 1.18 -0.52 2.12
CA SER A 107 0.42 0.26 3.07
C SER A 107 0.85 1.72 3.05
N ILE A 108 0.06 2.58 3.67
CA ILE A 108 0.37 3.99 3.79
C ILE A 108 0.36 4.44 5.25
N ASP A 109 1.47 5.04 5.68
CA ASP A 109 1.55 5.78 6.93
C ASP A 109 0.78 7.09 6.77
N MET A 110 -0.44 7.13 7.30
CA MET A 110 -1.31 8.31 7.23
C MET A 110 -0.80 9.51 8.04
N ARG A 111 0.26 9.40 8.84
CA ARG A 111 0.93 10.55 9.46
C ARG A 111 1.85 11.25 8.47
N SER A 112 2.66 10.47 7.77
CA SER A 112 3.73 10.97 6.90
C SER A 112 3.40 10.94 5.40
N ARG A 113 2.32 10.26 5.01
CA ARG A 113 2.00 9.88 3.62
C ARG A 113 3.02 8.94 2.99
N SER A 114 3.86 8.28 3.79
CA SER A 114 4.87 7.35 3.26
C SER A 114 4.22 6.04 2.85
N LEU A 115 4.62 5.51 1.70
CA LEU A 115 4.27 4.16 1.29
C LEU A 115 5.28 3.18 1.88
N THR A 116 4.77 2.16 2.56
CA THR A 116 5.56 1.09 3.17
C THR A 116 5.16 -0.23 2.53
N GLN A 117 6.10 -1.15 2.38
CA GLN A 117 5.80 -2.53 2.03
C GLN A 117 5.76 -3.35 3.32
N MET A 118 4.64 -4.02 3.58
CA MET A 118 4.45 -4.83 4.78
C MET A 118 4.09 -6.28 4.39
N PRO A 119 4.59 -7.28 5.15
CA PRO A 119 4.15 -8.66 5.00
C PRO A 119 2.65 -8.79 5.22
N ASP A 120 1.97 -9.61 4.43
CA ASP A 120 0.51 -9.77 4.46
C ASP A 120 -0.03 -10.25 5.81
N ALA A 121 0.81 -10.92 6.61
CA ALA A 121 0.48 -11.38 7.95
C ALA A 121 0.44 -10.26 9.01
N THR A 122 0.84 -9.04 8.66
CA THR A 122 0.85 -7.86 9.56
C THR A 122 -0.57 -7.38 9.83
N GLN A 123 -0.91 -6.98 11.06
CA GLN A 123 -2.22 -6.40 11.35
C GLN A 123 -2.19 -4.88 11.17
N SER A 124 -3.08 -4.35 10.34
CA SER A 124 -3.15 -2.92 10.04
C SER A 124 -4.59 -2.41 9.89
N LEU A 125 -4.75 -1.09 9.83
CA LEU A 125 -6.06 -0.43 9.70
C LEU A 125 -6.58 -0.55 8.26
N VAL A 126 -7.90 -0.47 8.12
CA VAL A 126 -8.59 -0.62 6.83
C VAL A 126 -9.59 0.52 6.65
N SER A 127 -9.55 1.15 5.48
CA SER A 127 -10.58 2.05 4.98
C SER A 127 -11.04 1.50 3.63
N CYS A 128 -12.34 1.27 3.47
CA CYS A 128 -12.90 0.78 2.21
C CYS A 128 -13.25 1.95 1.29
N VAL A 129 -13.32 1.71 -0.02
CA VAL A 129 -13.70 2.72 -1.00
C VAL A 129 -14.93 2.29 -1.79
N ASP A 130 -15.72 3.25 -2.28
CA ASP A 130 -16.96 3.00 -3.02
C ASP A 130 -16.76 2.41 -4.43
N LYS A 131 -15.57 2.61 -5.02
CA LYS A 131 -15.23 2.09 -6.35
C LYS A 131 -13.71 1.95 -6.51
N ALA A 132 -13.30 1.01 -7.36
CA ALA A 132 -11.91 0.80 -7.70
C ALA A 132 -11.39 1.94 -8.59
N SER A 133 -10.09 2.25 -8.48
CA SER A 133 -9.42 3.08 -9.47
C SER A 133 -9.55 2.48 -10.87
N PRO A 134 -9.66 3.30 -11.93
CA PRO A 134 -9.57 2.80 -13.29
C PRO A 134 -8.24 2.08 -13.50
N GLU A 135 -8.28 0.94 -14.19
CA GLU A 135 -7.07 0.23 -14.58
C GLU A 135 -6.21 1.15 -15.45
N VAL A 136 -5.05 1.52 -14.93
CA VAL A 136 -4.04 2.20 -15.72
C VAL A 136 -3.35 1.16 -16.59
N THR A 137 -3.83 1.01 -17.83
CA THR A 137 -3.04 0.33 -18.86
C THR A 137 -1.89 1.27 -19.24
N PRO A 138 -0.62 1.02 -18.86
CA PRO A 138 0.47 1.86 -19.31
C PRO A 138 0.53 1.78 -20.83
N LYS A 139 0.26 2.91 -21.51
CA LYS A 139 0.60 3.04 -22.92
C LYS A 139 2.12 3.13 -23.01
N LEU A 140 2.79 2.00 -23.15
CA LEU A 140 4.19 1.94 -23.58
C LEU A 140 4.25 2.45 -25.03
N VAL A 141 4.36 3.77 -25.18
CA VAL A 141 4.69 4.36 -26.47
C VAL A 141 6.21 4.26 -26.62
N ILE A 142 6.67 3.18 -27.27
CA ILE A 142 8.07 3.07 -27.68
C ILE A 142 8.25 4.02 -28.87
N SER A 143 8.61 5.28 -28.62
CA SER A 143 9.08 6.16 -29.69
C SER A 143 10.45 5.68 -30.14
N ALA A 144 10.49 4.90 -31.21
CA ALA A 144 11.70 4.36 -31.83
C ALA A 144 12.63 5.44 -32.43
N GLU A 145 12.34 6.73 -32.26
CA GLU A 145 13.09 7.84 -32.86
C GLU A 145 14.31 8.28 -32.03
N ARG A 146 14.57 7.67 -30.87
CA ARG A 146 15.76 7.99 -30.04
C ARG A 146 16.48 6.79 -29.42
N PHE A 147 16.50 5.65 -30.12
CA PHE A 147 17.49 4.61 -29.81
C PHE A 147 18.83 4.94 -30.48
N GLU A 148 19.44 6.07 -30.08
CA GLU A 148 20.87 6.27 -30.25
C GLU A 148 21.57 5.87 -28.95
N SER A 149 22.52 4.95 -29.10
CA SER A 149 23.30 4.29 -28.06
C SER A 149 23.90 5.25 -27.04
N ALA A 150 23.34 5.28 -25.84
CA ALA A 150 24.03 5.70 -24.63
C ALA A 150 23.73 4.69 -23.53
N GLY A 151 24.77 3.94 -23.16
CA GLY A 151 24.70 2.80 -22.25
C GLY A 151 24.12 3.16 -20.89
N TYR A 152 23.07 2.45 -20.52
CA TYR A 152 22.81 2.10 -19.13
C TYR A 152 23.11 0.62 -19.01
N ALA A 153 24.25 0.32 -18.40
CA ALA A 153 24.64 -1.02 -18.01
C ALA A 153 23.62 -1.55 -16.99
N ALA A 154 22.78 -2.49 -17.40
CA ALA A 154 22.24 -3.47 -16.49
C ALA A 154 23.36 -4.49 -16.26
N ASP A 155 24.09 -4.37 -15.16
CA ASP A 155 25.05 -5.38 -14.73
C ASP A 155 24.32 -6.33 -13.77
N VAL A 156 23.92 -7.49 -14.28
CA VAL A 156 23.62 -8.68 -13.47
C VAL A 156 24.01 -9.91 -14.28
N GLU A 157 25.11 -10.55 -13.93
CA GLU A 157 25.27 -12.01 -14.07
C GLU A 157 26.03 -12.58 -12.86
N VAL A 158 25.39 -13.53 -12.16
CA VAL A 158 26.04 -14.48 -11.26
C VAL A 158 25.71 -15.88 -11.77
N GLY A 159 26.74 -16.66 -12.06
CA GLY A 159 26.62 -18.07 -12.44
C GLY A 159 27.97 -18.70 -12.78
N ASP A 160 28.59 -19.35 -11.79
CA ASP A 160 29.79 -20.19 -11.87
C ASP A 160 29.69 -21.31 -12.93
N GLU A 161 30.83 -21.68 -13.54
CA GLU A 161 31.43 -23.02 -13.32
C GLU A 161 32.92 -23.04 -13.75
N VAL A 162 33.79 -23.38 -12.80
CA VAL A 162 35.20 -23.73 -13.02
C VAL A 162 35.27 -25.09 -13.71
N ASN A 163 35.88 -25.15 -14.89
CA ASN A 163 36.46 -26.39 -15.39
C ASN A 163 37.92 -26.20 -15.80
N ARG A 164 38.82 -26.86 -15.05
CA ARG A 164 40.24 -26.97 -15.36
C ARG A 164 40.42 -27.86 -16.60
N GLY A 165 40.95 -27.29 -17.67
CA GLY A 165 41.50 -28.02 -18.81
C GLY A 165 42.99 -27.71 -18.96
N VAL A 166 43.84 -28.72 -18.73
CA VAL A 166 45.30 -28.70 -18.93
C VAL A 166 45.64 -28.97 -20.41
N GLY A 167 46.69 -28.31 -20.91
CA GLY A 167 47.39 -28.61 -22.18
C GLY A 167 47.30 -27.45 -23.17
N GLY A 168 48.36 -26.86 -23.74
CA GLY A 168 49.71 -27.31 -24.00
C GLY A 168 50.06 -26.94 -25.46
N ALA A 169 51.25 -26.35 -25.66
CA ALA A 169 52.04 -26.26 -26.91
C ALA A 169 51.80 -25.15 -27.96
N GLY A 170 52.93 -24.53 -28.35
CA GLY A 170 53.24 -23.96 -29.67
C GLY A 170 52.85 -22.49 -29.86
N GLY A 171 53.72 -21.51 -30.15
CA GLY A 171 55.04 -21.55 -30.77
C GLY A 171 55.00 -20.71 -32.05
N ALA A 172 55.56 -19.50 -31.99
CA ALA A 172 56.33 -18.80 -33.04
C ALA A 172 56.91 -17.52 -32.43
#